data_AF-A0A6I6JXT8-F1
#
_entry.id   AF-A0A6I6JXT8-F1
#
_cell.length_a   1.000
_cell.length_b   1.000
_cell.length_c   1.000
_cell.angle_alpha   90.00
_cell.angle_beta   90.00
_cell.angle_gamma   90.00
#
_symmetry.space_group_name_H-M   'P 1'
#
loop_
_entity.id
_entity.type
_entity.pdbx_description
1 polymer ?
#
loop_
_entity_poly.entity_id
_entity_poly.type
_entity_poly.pdbx_seq_one_letter_code
_entity_poly.pdbx_strand_id
1 'polypeptide(L)'
;MESNIKSIQELENEFNKLDKSNSREYIKFYENNLESIHNIDIDKDEEHYNAKLRLDCEYGVSLVATGNRVHGAIVLEKAIQMFENAPNQDLKKVYSLPYFEQILWNYAYALSETNQLNRALPAFIKLNKHYSKENKYKSWVINIRNRRLKKFSKPLAPIALIWTILTFTLFQRFESITRFYLAIGLGIIVLFGVASEIYSVILKQKLNRIGNASQTDHPRPI
;
A
#
# COMPACT_ATOMS: atom_id res chain seq x y z
N MET A 1 7.83 -0.43 38.04
CA MET A 1 6.61 -1.22 37.76
C MET A 1 7.10 -2.55 37.26
N GLU A 2 6.98 -3.60 38.06
CA GLU A 2 7.21 -4.96 37.56
C GLU A 2 6.15 -5.22 36.48
N SER A 3 6.60 -5.48 35.26
CA SER A 3 5.72 -5.95 34.21
C SER A 3 5.28 -7.36 34.60
N ASN A 4 4.04 -7.49 35.06
CA ASN A 4 3.45 -8.80 35.22
C ASN A 4 3.19 -9.34 33.80
N ILE A 5 4.08 -10.22 33.33
CA ILE A 5 3.98 -10.83 31.99
C ILE A 5 2.74 -11.72 31.98
N LYS A 6 1.74 -11.34 31.18
CA LYS A 6 0.50 -12.11 31.02
C LYS A 6 0.73 -13.34 30.17
N SER A 7 0.02 -14.40 30.52
CA SER A 7 -0.10 -15.60 29.69
C SER A 7 -0.95 -15.32 28.43
N ILE A 8 -0.81 -16.18 27.41
CA ILE A 8 -1.63 -16.08 26.20
C ILE A 8 -3.12 -16.20 26.50
N GLN A 9 -3.50 -17.11 27.40
CA GLN A 9 -4.90 -17.30 27.79
C GLN A 9 -5.49 -16.04 28.42
N GLU A 10 -4.73 -15.32 29.25
CA GLU A 10 -5.16 -14.03 29.81
C GLU A 10 -5.31 -12.97 28.72
N LEU A 11 -4.34 -12.88 27.81
CA LEU A 11 -4.37 -11.94 26.69
C LEU A 11 -5.59 -12.21 25.78
N GLU A 12 -5.85 -13.46 25.41
CA GLU A 12 -6.99 -13.82 24.57
C GLU A 12 -8.33 -13.57 25.27
N ASN A 13 -8.43 -13.88 26.57
CA ASN A 13 -9.64 -13.64 27.35
C ASN A 13 -9.97 -12.15 27.46
N GLU A 14 -8.97 -11.30 27.64
CA GLU A 14 -9.17 -9.85 27.61
C GLU A 14 -9.48 -9.36 26.20
N PHE A 15 -8.76 -9.84 25.19
CA PHE A 15 -8.94 -9.45 23.80
C PHE A 15 -10.34 -9.77 23.26
N ASN A 16 -10.88 -10.94 23.61
CA ASN A 16 -12.21 -11.38 23.18
C ASN A 16 -13.35 -10.59 23.84
N LYS A 17 -13.09 -9.85 24.91
CA LYS A 17 -14.06 -8.99 25.59
C LYS A 17 -14.13 -7.56 25.02
N LEU A 18 -13.20 -7.18 24.16
CA LEU A 18 -13.17 -5.86 23.54
C LEU A 18 -14.34 -5.66 22.57
N ASP A 19 -14.82 -4.43 22.44
CA ASP A 19 -15.80 -4.10 21.43
C ASP A 19 -15.18 -4.16 20.04
N LYS A 20 -15.66 -5.11 19.22
CA LYS A 20 -15.21 -5.35 17.84
C LYS A 20 -15.35 -4.14 16.92
N SER A 21 -16.24 -3.21 17.26
CA SER A 21 -16.45 -1.99 16.48
C SER A 21 -15.49 -0.85 16.85
N ASN A 22 -14.77 -0.95 17.99
CA ASN A 22 -13.95 0.12 18.53
C ASN A 22 -12.45 -0.10 18.31
N SER A 23 -11.93 0.35 17.17
CA SER A 23 -10.49 0.25 16.85
C SER A 23 -9.56 0.90 17.90
N ARG A 24 -10.03 1.89 18.67
CA ARG A 24 -9.20 2.51 19.71
C ARG A 24 -9.02 1.61 20.93
N GLU A 25 -9.99 0.76 21.24
CA GLU A 25 -9.86 -0.22 22.33
C GLU A 25 -8.79 -1.25 22.01
N TYR A 26 -8.75 -1.76 20.79
CA TYR A 26 -7.71 -2.67 20.32
C TYR A 26 -6.30 -2.07 20.41
N ILE A 27 -6.14 -0.82 20.00
CA ILE A 27 -4.86 -0.11 20.11
C ILE A 27 -4.43 -0.01 21.57
N LYS A 28 -5.30 0.48 22.45
CA LYS A 28 -5.00 0.61 23.88
C LYS A 28 -4.68 -0.73 24.52
N PHE A 29 -5.45 -1.77 24.20
CA PHE A 29 -5.20 -3.12 24.70
C PHE A 29 -3.80 -3.60 24.29
N TYR A 30 -3.46 -3.50 23.01
CA TYR A 30 -2.18 -3.98 22.52
C TYR A 30 -1.02 -3.18 23.14
N GLU A 31 -1.13 -1.86 23.20
CA GLU A 31 -0.09 -0.98 23.75
C GLU A 31 0.12 -1.19 25.27
N ASN A 32 -0.96 -1.40 26.02
CA ASN A 32 -0.88 -1.69 27.46
C ASN A 32 -0.28 -3.07 27.77
N ASN A 33 -0.33 -4.00 26.81
CA ASN A 33 0.17 -5.37 26.96
C ASN A 33 1.39 -5.65 26.06
N LEU A 34 2.05 -4.61 25.55
CA LEU A 34 3.06 -4.71 24.49
C LEU A 34 4.19 -5.68 24.84
N GLU A 35 4.68 -5.65 26.09
CA GLU A 35 5.75 -6.53 26.56
C GLU A 35 5.32 -8.00 26.58
N SER A 36 4.13 -8.29 27.10
CA SER A 36 3.57 -9.65 27.12
C SER A 36 3.38 -10.18 25.70
N ILE A 37 2.89 -9.33 24.79
CA ILE A 37 2.64 -9.69 23.39
C ILE A 37 3.94 -9.85 22.59
N HIS A 38 5.01 -9.09 22.90
CA HIS A 38 6.31 -9.26 22.24
C HIS A 38 7.03 -10.53 22.69
N ASN A 39 6.80 -10.97 23.92
CA ASN A 39 7.44 -12.14 24.51
C ASN A 39 6.70 -13.46 24.22
N ILE A 40 5.65 -13.45 23.40
CA ILE A 40 5.00 -14.68 22.93
C ILE A 40 6.00 -15.48 22.09
N ASP A 41 6.33 -16.68 22.55
CA ASP A 41 7.18 -17.63 21.84
C ASP A 41 6.39 -18.29 20.69
N ILE A 42 6.62 -17.80 19.47
CA ILE A 42 5.94 -18.28 18.26
C ILE A 42 6.41 -19.67 17.80
N ASP A 43 7.53 -20.16 18.31
CA ASP A 43 8.08 -21.48 17.95
C ASP A 43 7.60 -22.58 18.89
N LYS A 44 6.93 -22.22 19.99
CA LYS A 44 6.46 -23.16 21.01
C LYS A 44 5.37 -24.11 20.49
N ASP A 45 4.29 -23.56 19.96
CA ASP A 45 3.17 -24.32 19.39
C ASP A 45 2.27 -23.44 18.49
N GLU A 46 1.30 -24.08 17.81
CA GLU A 46 0.37 -23.41 16.89
C GLU A 46 -0.56 -22.39 17.60
N GLU A 47 -0.90 -22.61 18.88
CA GLU A 47 -1.73 -21.68 19.65
C GLU A 47 -0.97 -20.36 19.88
N HIS A 48 0.29 -20.44 20.28
CA HIS A 48 1.13 -19.26 20.50
C HIS A 48 1.35 -18.48 19.19
N TYR A 49 1.62 -19.21 18.10
CA TYR A 49 1.75 -18.63 16.77
C TYR A 49 0.49 -17.87 16.33
N ASN A 50 -0.67 -18.53 16.41
CA ASN A 50 -1.94 -17.98 15.97
C ASN A 50 -2.40 -16.81 16.85
N ALA A 51 -2.19 -16.90 18.17
CA ALA A 51 -2.50 -15.81 19.10
C ALA A 51 -1.68 -14.56 18.76
N LYS A 52 -0.36 -14.71 18.57
CA LYS A 52 0.53 -13.59 18.19
C LYS A 52 0.11 -12.99 16.85
N LEU A 53 -0.13 -13.83 15.85
CA LEU A 53 -0.54 -13.39 14.52
C LEU A 53 -1.86 -12.60 14.56
N ARG A 54 -2.86 -13.10 15.28
CA ARG A 54 -4.16 -12.43 15.44
C ARG A 54 -4.00 -11.06 16.11
N LEU A 55 -3.24 -10.98 17.19
CA LEU A 55 -3.01 -9.73 17.92
C LEU A 55 -2.31 -8.68 17.05
N ASP A 56 -1.26 -9.07 16.32
CA ASP A 56 -0.54 -8.17 15.42
C ASP A 56 -1.42 -7.70 14.26
N CYS A 57 -2.22 -8.60 13.67
CA CYS A 57 -3.17 -8.26 12.62
C CYS A 57 -4.20 -7.22 13.07
N GLU A 58 -4.87 -7.47 14.20
CA GLU A 58 -5.94 -6.60 14.70
C GLU A 58 -5.41 -5.25 15.16
N TYR A 59 -4.22 -5.23 15.76
CA TYR A 59 -3.52 -3.99 16.08
C TYR A 59 -3.16 -3.20 14.82
N GLY A 60 -2.55 -3.87 13.83
CA GLY A 60 -2.19 -3.26 12.56
C GLY A 60 -3.39 -2.67 11.81
N VAL A 61 -4.50 -3.42 11.71
CA VAL A 61 -5.75 -2.95 11.09
C VAL A 61 -6.31 -1.75 11.86
N SER A 62 -6.35 -1.83 13.18
CA SER A 62 -6.86 -0.75 14.02
C SER A 62 -6.04 0.54 13.90
N LEU A 63 -4.71 0.44 13.81
CA LEU A 63 -3.82 1.57 13.54
C LEU A 63 -4.13 2.22 12.19
N VAL A 64 -4.34 1.41 11.14
CA VAL A 64 -4.70 1.92 9.82
C VAL A 64 -6.06 2.62 9.86
N ALA A 65 -7.06 2.01 10.49
CA ALA A 65 -8.42 2.55 10.62
C ALA A 65 -8.46 3.89 11.38
N THR A 66 -7.61 4.05 12.40
CA THR A 66 -7.51 5.29 13.19
C THR A 66 -6.59 6.35 12.57
N GLY A 67 -5.97 6.06 11.43
CA GLY A 67 -5.14 7.01 10.68
C GLY A 67 -3.64 6.94 10.98
N ASN A 68 -3.19 6.10 11.92
CA ASN A 68 -1.77 5.81 12.16
C ASN A 68 -1.22 4.83 11.10
N ARG A 69 -1.30 5.24 9.84
CA ARG A 69 -1.07 4.38 8.66
C ARG A 69 0.39 3.95 8.50
N VAL A 70 1.36 4.79 8.90
CA VAL A 70 2.79 4.43 8.82
C VAL A 70 3.08 3.28 9.77
N HIS A 71 2.67 3.38 11.03
CA HIS A 71 2.90 2.35 12.02
C HIS A 71 2.09 1.09 11.71
N GLY A 72 0.81 1.25 11.34
CA GLY A 72 -0.05 0.14 10.91
C GLY A 72 0.55 -0.65 9.74
N ALA A 73 1.12 0.02 8.73
CA ALA A 73 1.78 -0.68 7.62
C ALA A 73 2.99 -1.52 8.06
N ILE A 74 3.76 -1.08 9.06
CA ILE A 74 4.92 -1.82 9.59
C ILE A 74 4.44 -3.08 10.33
N VAL A 75 3.42 -2.95 11.18
CA VAL A 75 2.84 -4.09 11.91
C VAL A 75 2.23 -5.10 10.95
N LEU A 76 1.42 -4.63 9.99
CA LEU A 76 0.78 -5.50 9.00
C LEU A 76 1.79 -6.21 8.10
N GLU A 77 2.92 -5.57 7.77
CA GLU A 77 3.99 -6.23 6.99
C GLU A 77 4.56 -7.45 7.72
N LYS A 78 4.81 -7.35 9.03
CA LYS A 78 5.26 -8.48 9.86
C LYS A 78 4.22 -9.58 9.92
N ALA A 79 2.95 -9.21 10.14
CA ALA A 79 1.86 -10.18 10.17
C ALA A 79 1.67 -10.89 8.83
N ILE A 80 1.81 -10.19 7.70
CA ILE A 80 1.78 -10.78 6.36
C ILE A 80 2.93 -11.78 6.17
N GLN A 81 4.13 -11.46 6.64
CA GLN A 81 5.27 -12.39 6.60
C GLN A 81 5.00 -13.64 7.45
N MET A 82 4.39 -13.48 8.62
CA MET A 82 3.97 -14.63 9.45
C MET A 82 2.93 -15.50 8.72
N PHE A 83 1.93 -14.93 8.06
CA PHE A 83 1.01 -15.71 7.23
C PHE A 83 1.72 -16.49 6.11
N GLU A 84 2.69 -15.85 5.44
CA GLU A 84 3.37 -16.44 4.28
C GLU A 84 4.42 -17.49 4.65
N ASN A 85 4.98 -17.41 5.86
CA ASN A 85 6.02 -18.30 6.36
C ASN A 85 5.50 -19.31 7.39
N ALA A 86 4.18 -19.43 7.56
CA ALA A 86 3.60 -20.35 8.55
C ALA A 86 4.03 -21.81 8.25
N PRO A 87 4.72 -22.49 9.19
CA PRO A 87 5.43 -23.75 8.93
C PRO A 87 4.54 -24.91 8.47
N ASN A 88 3.24 -24.85 8.74
CA ASN A 88 2.27 -25.91 8.44
C ASN A 88 1.15 -25.48 7.48
N GLN A 89 1.27 -24.31 6.82
CA GLN A 89 0.23 -23.81 5.92
C GLN A 89 0.69 -23.77 4.45
N ASP A 90 -0.13 -24.34 3.57
CA ASP A 90 0.00 -24.10 2.14
C ASP A 90 -0.35 -22.64 1.85
N LEU A 91 0.58 -21.88 1.27
CA LEU A 91 0.38 -20.51 0.80
C LEU A 91 -0.93 -20.33 0.02
N LYS A 92 -1.33 -21.31 -0.81
CA LYS A 92 -2.61 -21.24 -1.54
C LYS A 92 -3.81 -21.20 -0.61
N LYS A 93 -3.78 -21.94 0.51
CA LYS A 93 -4.82 -21.90 1.54
C LYS A 93 -4.83 -20.55 2.24
N VAL A 94 -3.68 -19.94 2.52
CA VAL A 94 -3.58 -18.60 3.09
C VAL A 94 -4.30 -17.57 2.21
N TYR A 95 -4.03 -17.57 0.89
CA TYR A 95 -4.73 -16.67 -0.05
C TYR A 95 -6.22 -16.98 -0.22
N SER A 96 -6.72 -18.12 0.26
CA SER A 96 -8.16 -18.41 0.25
C SER A 96 -8.91 -17.81 1.44
N LEU A 97 -8.19 -17.34 2.47
CA LEU A 97 -8.78 -16.76 3.68
C LEU A 97 -9.26 -15.32 3.40
N PRO A 98 -10.55 -14.99 3.57
CA PRO A 98 -11.05 -13.62 3.42
C PRO A 98 -10.38 -12.64 4.41
N TYR A 99 -10.01 -13.14 5.58
CA TYR A 99 -9.28 -12.34 6.56
C TYR A 99 -7.91 -11.90 6.04
N PHE A 100 -7.17 -12.78 5.36
CA PHE A 100 -5.87 -12.42 4.79
C PHE A 100 -6.00 -11.37 3.67
N GLU A 101 -7.07 -11.44 2.88
CA GLU A 101 -7.42 -10.41 1.90
C GLU A 101 -7.58 -9.03 2.57
N GLN A 102 -8.30 -8.98 3.70
CA GLN A 102 -8.50 -7.76 4.48
C GLN A 102 -7.17 -7.21 5.04
N ILE A 103 -6.28 -8.07 5.53
CA ILE A 103 -4.95 -7.67 6.01
C ILE A 103 -4.11 -7.07 4.87
N LEU A 104 -4.02 -7.77 3.74
CA LEU A 104 -3.31 -7.30 2.54
C LEU A 104 -3.88 -5.97 2.02
N TRP A 105 -5.21 -5.82 2.04
CA TRP A 105 -5.88 -4.59 1.65
C TRP A 105 -5.49 -3.42 2.56
N ASN A 106 -5.59 -3.58 3.88
CA ASN A 106 -5.24 -2.53 4.83
C ASN A 106 -3.77 -2.13 4.71
N TYR A 107 -2.87 -3.10 4.51
CA TYR A 107 -1.45 -2.84 4.26
C TYR A 107 -1.24 -2.03 2.96
N ALA A 108 -1.81 -2.49 1.84
CA ALA A 108 -1.67 -1.83 0.54
C ALA A 108 -2.26 -0.40 0.56
N TYR A 109 -3.42 -0.23 1.21
CA TYR A 109 -4.08 1.04 1.41
C TYR A 109 -3.21 1.99 2.26
N ALA A 110 -2.70 1.54 3.41
CA ALA A 110 -1.85 2.34 4.27
C ALA A 110 -0.57 2.83 3.55
N LEU A 111 0.06 1.99 2.74
CA LEU A 111 1.20 2.38 1.90
C LEU A 111 0.83 3.42 0.84
N SER A 112 -0.34 3.28 0.22
CA SER A 112 -0.85 4.25 -0.77
C SER A 112 -1.09 5.63 -0.17
N GLU A 113 -1.73 5.67 1.00
CA GLU A 113 -2.05 6.91 1.71
C GLU A 113 -0.79 7.62 2.22
N THR A 114 0.21 6.85 2.66
CA THR A 114 1.52 7.39 3.08
C THR A 114 2.47 7.67 1.92
N ASN A 115 1.97 7.65 0.68
CA ASN A 115 2.71 7.94 -0.56
C ASN A 115 3.92 7.02 -0.82
N GLN A 116 3.95 5.84 -0.20
CA GLN A 116 4.95 4.79 -0.42
C GLN A 116 4.58 3.96 -1.68
N LEU A 117 4.40 4.65 -2.81
CA LEU A 117 3.84 4.08 -4.04
C LEU A 117 4.62 2.88 -4.60
N ASN A 118 5.94 2.86 -4.38
CA ASN A 118 6.81 1.75 -4.82
C ASN A 118 6.51 0.44 -4.08
N ARG A 119 6.06 0.53 -2.82
CA ARG A 119 5.64 -0.62 -2.00
C ARG A 119 4.15 -0.92 -2.18
N ALA A 120 3.32 0.11 -2.32
CA ALA A 120 1.89 -0.06 -2.52
C ALA A 120 1.56 -0.81 -3.82
N LEU A 121 2.27 -0.52 -4.92
CA LEU A 121 2.02 -1.13 -6.22
C LEU A 121 2.14 -2.67 -6.21
N PRO A 122 3.26 -3.28 -5.77
CA PRO A 122 3.37 -4.74 -5.71
C PRO A 122 2.33 -5.35 -4.78
N ALA A 123 1.96 -4.69 -3.67
CA ALA A 123 0.90 -5.16 -2.77
C ALA A 123 -0.48 -5.21 -3.46
N PHE A 124 -0.87 -4.16 -4.20
CA PHE A 124 -2.11 -4.19 -4.97
C PHE A 124 -2.07 -5.15 -6.18
N ILE A 125 -0.91 -5.36 -6.79
CA ILE A 125 -0.74 -6.39 -7.83
C ILE A 125 -0.96 -7.78 -7.23
N LYS A 126 -0.42 -8.03 -6.03
CA LYS A 126 -0.62 -9.28 -5.28
C LYS A 126 -2.10 -9.50 -4.97
N LEU A 127 -2.78 -8.49 -4.46
CA LEU A 127 -4.25 -8.52 -4.25
C LEU A 127 -4.99 -8.83 -5.56
N ASN A 128 -4.70 -8.11 -6.64
CA ASN A 128 -5.36 -8.35 -7.93
C ASN A 128 -5.06 -9.74 -8.52
N LYS A 129 -3.89 -10.32 -8.24
CA LYS A 129 -3.52 -11.65 -8.73
C LYS A 129 -4.28 -12.76 -8.02
N HIS A 130 -4.45 -12.65 -6.70
CA HIS A 130 -5.05 -13.70 -5.88
C HIS A 130 -6.56 -13.50 -5.67
N TYR A 131 -7.05 -12.27 -5.71
CA TYR A 131 -8.44 -11.89 -5.48
C TYR A 131 -9.05 -11.17 -6.70
N SER A 132 -8.69 -11.64 -7.91
CA SER A 132 -9.00 -10.99 -9.20
C SER A 132 -10.49 -10.86 -9.54
N LYS A 133 -11.36 -11.53 -8.78
CA LYS A 133 -12.81 -11.47 -8.96
C LYS A 133 -13.36 -10.07 -8.73
N GLU A 134 -12.63 -9.24 -7.98
CA GLU A 134 -13.04 -7.87 -7.70
C GLU A 134 -12.32 -6.85 -8.59
N ASN A 135 -13.09 -6.16 -9.43
CA ASN A 135 -12.60 -5.05 -10.26
C ASN A 135 -11.94 -3.91 -9.44
N LYS A 136 -12.20 -3.84 -8.12
CA LYS A 136 -11.61 -2.85 -7.22
C LYS A 136 -10.08 -2.92 -7.21
N TYR A 137 -9.46 -4.11 -7.16
CA TYR A 137 -8.00 -4.18 -7.07
C TYR A 137 -7.32 -3.71 -8.35
N LYS A 138 -7.90 -4.05 -9.50
CA LYS A 138 -7.43 -3.60 -10.81
C LYS A 138 -7.47 -2.07 -10.93
N SER A 139 -8.53 -1.44 -10.43
CA SER A 139 -8.66 0.02 -10.44
C SER A 139 -7.59 0.68 -9.56
N TRP A 140 -7.30 0.12 -8.38
CA TRP A 140 -6.21 0.55 -7.51
C TRP A 140 -4.83 0.40 -8.16
N VAL A 141 -4.52 -0.72 -8.81
CA VAL A 141 -3.26 -0.89 -9.55
C VAL A 141 -3.05 0.21 -10.59
N ILE A 142 -4.10 0.52 -11.37
CA ILE A 142 -4.06 1.58 -12.39
C ILE A 142 -3.87 2.96 -11.75
N ASN A 143 -4.60 3.24 -10.67
CA ASN A 143 -4.51 4.50 -9.94
C ASN A 143 -3.12 4.73 -9.35
N ILE A 144 -2.52 3.71 -8.75
CA ILE A 144 -1.16 3.79 -8.18
C ILE A 144 -0.12 4.01 -9.28
N ARG A 145 -0.23 3.32 -10.43
CA ARG A 145 0.64 3.56 -11.60
C ARG A 145 0.53 5.01 -12.09
N ASN A 146 -0.68 5.52 -12.23
CA ASN A 146 -0.92 6.91 -12.64
C ASN A 146 -0.36 7.92 -11.63
N ARG A 147 -0.54 7.69 -10.32
CA ARG A 147 0.06 8.52 -9.26
C ARG A 147 1.58 8.52 -9.31
N ARG A 148 2.20 7.36 -9.53
CA ARG A 148 3.66 7.23 -9.66
C ARG A 148 4.16 8.03 -10.85
N LEU A 149 3.53 7.90 -12.01
CA LEU A 149 3.87 8.67 -13.21
C LEU A 149 3.76 10.17 -12.97
N LYS A 150 2.63 10.63 -12.40
CA LYS A 150 2.45 12.04 -12.06
C LYS A 150 3.51 12.54 -11.09
N LYS A 151 3.95 11.73 -10.13
CA LYS A 151 5.04 12.11 -9.20
C LYS A 151 6.35 12.38 -9.96
N PHE A 152 6.63 11.61 -11.01
CA PHE A 152 7.81 11.79 -11.86
C PHE A 152 7.63 12.87 -12.94
N SER A 153 6.43 13.04 -13.49
CA SER A 153 6.19 13.95 -14.62
C SER A 153 5.87 15.38 -14.20
N LYS A 154 5.26 15.59 -13.02
CA LYS A 154 4.99 16.93 -12.47
C LYS A 154 6.20 17.87 -12.44
N PRO A 155 7.41 17.46 -12.01
CA PRO A 155 8.56 18.37 -12.01
C PRO A 155 9.08 18.69 -13.42
N LEU A 156 8.71 17.93 -14.46
CA LEU A 156 9.23 18.18 -15.81
C LEU A 156 8.73 19.50 -16.40
N ALA A 157 7.50 19.92 -16.10
CA ALA A 157 6.95 21.19 -16.59
C ALA A 157 7.73 22.42 -16.10
N PRO A 158 7.97 22.63 -14.78
CA PRO A 158 8.79 23.75 -14.33
C PRO A 158 10.25 23.63 -14.78
N ILE A 159 10.81 22.42 -14.88
CA ILE A 159 12.16 22.20 -15.42
C ILE A 159 12.22 22.68 -16.88
N ALA A 160 11.27 22.27 -17.72
CA ALA A 160 11.20 22.69 -19.12
C ALA A 160 11.03 24.21 -19.25
N LEU A 161 10.21 24.83 -18.37
CA LEU A 161 10.03 26.28 -18.34
C LEU A 161 11.34 27.02 -18.00
N ILE A 162 12.00 26.63 -16.91
CA ILE A 162 13.29 27.22 -16.49
C ILE A 162 14.34 27.02 -17.59
N TRP A 163 14.43 25.82 -18.15
CA TRP A 163 15.38 25.51 -19.22
C TRP A 163 15.12 26.34 -20.48
N THR A 164 13.85 26.59 -20.81
CA THR A 164 13.48 27.47 -21.93
C THR A 164 13.96 28.89 -21.67
N ILE A 165 13.73 29.44 -20.47
CA ILE A 165 14.21 30.78 -20.09
C ILE A 165 15.74 30.85 -20.18
N LEU A 166 16.45 29.85 -19.66
CA LEU A 166 17.91 29.77 -19.76
C LEU A 166 18.39 29.71 -21.21
N THR A 167 17.66 28.99 -22.07
CA THR A 167 17.95 28.92 -23.51
C THR A 167 17.94 30.30 -24.16
N PHE A 168 16.94 31.12 -23.85
CA PHE A 168 16.79 32.45 -24.43
C PHE A 168 17.66 33.54 -23.77
N THR A 169 18.08 33.36 -22.52
CA THR A 169 18.82 34.40 -21.77
C THR A 169 20.32 34.13 -21.69
N LEU A 170 20.69 32.94 -21.21
CA LEU A 170 22.06 32.61 -20.85
C LEU A 170 22.73 31.76 -21.93
N PHE A 171 22.03 30.75 -22.45
CA PHE A 171 22.62 29.77 -23.36
C PHE A 171 23.01 30.38 -24.72
N GLN A 172 22.40 31.50 -25.11
CA GLN A 172 22.79 32.23 -26.31
C GLN A 172 24.28 32.64 -26.32
N ARG A 173 24.89 32.84 -25.14
CA ARG A 173 26.30 33.24 -24.97
C ARG A 173 27.31 32.11 -25.12
N PHE A 174 26.85 30.85 -25.18
CA PHE A 174 27.75 29.70 -25.34
C PHE A 174 28.09 29.44 -26.80
N GLU A 175 29.14 28.66 -27.01
CA GLU A 175 29.54 28.16 -28.32
C GLU A 175 28.43 27.37 -29.02
N SER A 176 28.46 27.34 -30.35
CA SER A 176 27.40 26.74 -31.18
C SER A 176 27.16 25.26 -30.84
N ILE A 177 28.23 24.50 -30.62
CA ILE A 177 28.14 23.07 -30.29
C ILE A 177 27.43 22.85 -28.94
N THR A 178 27.76 23.65 -27.93
CA THR A 178 27.17 23.58 -26.60
C THR A 178 25.69 23.97 -26.63
N ARG A 179 25.32 25.00 -27.38
CA ARG A 179 23.91 25.39 -27.59
C ARG A 179 23.10 24.28 -28.25
N PHE A 180 23.69 23.61 -29.25
CA PHE A 180 23.04 22.48 -29.93
C PHE A 180 22.73 21.34 -28.96
N TYR A 181 23.71 20.92 -28.14
CA TYR A 181 23.47 19.87 -27.13
C TYR A 181 22.46 20.28 -26.06
N LEU A 182 22.46 21.54 -25.61
CA LEU A 182 21.48 22.06 -24.66
C LEU A 182 20.05 22.08 -25.24
N ALA A 183 19.91 22.38 -26.53
CA ALA A 183 18.62 22.32 -27.23
C ALA A 183 18.11 20.88 -27.37
N ILE A 184 19.00 19.92 -27.65
CA ILE A 184 18.65 18.49 -27.65
C ILE A 184 18.17 18.07 -26.26
N GLY A 185 18.86 18.48 -25.19
CA GLY A 185 18.47 18.20 -23.82
C GLY A 185 17.05 18.68 -23.51
N LEU A 186 16.70 19.91 -23.89
CA LEU A 186 15.33 20.42 -23.79
C LEU A 186 14.32 19.57 -24.57
N GLY A 187 14.66 19.22 -25.82
CA GLY A 187 13.83 18.36 -26.66
C GLY A 187 13.51 17.02 -26.00
N ILE A 188 14.50 16.38 -25.38
CA ILE A 188 14.32 15.12 -24.64
C ILE A 188 13.38 15.31 -23.44
N ILE A 189 13.56 16.38 -22.64
CA ILE A 189 12.70 16.68 -21.49
C ILE A 189 11.24 16.85 -21.93
N VAL A 190 11.01 17.62 -22.99
CA VAL A 190 9.66 17.85 -23.54
C VAL A 190 9.04 16.55 -24.06
N LEU A 191 9.79 15.78 -24.85
CA LEU A 191 9.33 14.47 -25.36
C LEU A 191 8.94 13.53 -24.24
N PHE A 192 9.74 13.45 -23.18
CA PHE A 192 9.45 12.61 -22.02
C PHE A 192 8.18 13.08 -21.28
N GLY A 193 8.01 14.39 -21.13
CA GLY A 193 6.79 14.98 -20.56
C GLY A 193 5.53 14.60 -21.34
N VAL A 194 5.55 14.77 -22.66
CA VAL A 194 4.44 14.43 -23.57
C VAL A 194 4.14 12.93 -23.54
N ALA A 195 5.17 12.07 -23.59
CA ALA A 195 4.98 10.62 -23.52
C ALA A 195 4.32 10.20 -22.20
N SER A 196 4.69 10.81 -21.08
CA SER A 196 4.09 10.54 -19.77
C SER A 196 2.62 10.99 -19.68
N GLU A 197 2.27 12.13 -20.28
CA GLU A 197 0.89 12.63 -20.41
C GLU A 197 0.02 11.64 -21.20
N ILE A 198 0.49 11.24 -22.39
CA ILE A 198 -0.20 10.28 -23.26
C ILE A 198 -0.44 8.96 -22.49
N TYR A 199 0.58 8.42 -21.84
CA TYR A 199 0.44 7.19 -21.09
C TYR A 199 -0.56 7.32 -19.92
N SER A 200 -0.57 8.47 -19.24
CA SER A 200 -1.54 8.76 -18.17
C SER A 200 -2.98 8.81 -18.69
N VAL A 201 -3.20 9.36 -19.88
CA VAL A 201 -4.52 9.36 -20.55
C VAL A 201 -4.96 7.93 -20.86
N ILE A 202 -4.08 7.10 -21.42
CA ILE A 202 -4.37 5.68 -21.70
C ILE A 202 -4.77 4.94 -20.42
N LEU A 203 -4.08 5.18 -19.30
CA LEU A 203 -4.43 4.58 -18.01
C LEU A 203 -5.82 5.03 -17.52
N LYS A 204 -6.16 6.33 -17.64
CA LYS A 204 -7.50 6.83 -17.26
C LYS A 204 -8.60 6.20 -18.12
N GLN A 205 -8.38 6.04 -19.41
CA GLN A 205 -9.35 5.36 -20.28
C GLN A 205 -9.56 3.90 -19.85
N LYS A 206 -8.49 3.18 -19.49
CA LYS A 206 -8.60 1.82 -18.94
C LYS A 206 -9.41 1.79 -17.63
N LEU A 207 -9.22 2.78 -16.76
CA LEU A 207 -9.98 2.91 -15.52
C LEU A 207 -11.48 3.10 -15.79
N ASN A 208 -11.85 4.01 -16.69
CA ASN A 208 -13.24 4.27 -17.04
C ASN A 208 -13.94 3.03 -17.61
N ARG A 209 -13.24 2.24 -18.42
CA ARG A 209 -13.77 0.97 -18.95
C ARG A 209 -14.08 -0.04 -17.84
N ILE A 210 -13.23 -0.10 -16.80
CA ILE A 210 -13.46 -0.99 -15.65
C ILE A 210 -14.65 -0.51 -14.83
N GLY A 211 -14.78 0.80 -14.59
CA GLY A 211 -15.93 1.38 -13.89
C GLY A 211 -17.26 1.09 -14.59
N ASN A 212 -17.30 1.24 -15.91
CA ASN A 212 -18.50 0.95 -16.70
C ASN A 212 -18.85 -0.56 -16.69
N ALA A 213 -17.85 -1.45 -16.74
CA ALA A 213 -18.08 -2.89 -16.67
C ALA A 213 -18.64 -3.34 -15.31
N SER A 214 -18.23 -2.72 -14.21
CA SER A 214 -18.79 -3.03 -12.88
C SER A 214 -20.25 -2.59 -12.70
N GLN A 215 -20.74 -1.62 -13.48
CA GLN A 215 -22.15 -1.18 -13.41
C GLN A 215 -23.08 -2.06 -14.25
N THR A 216 -22.56 -2.80 -15.24
CA THR A 216 -23.36 -3.67 -16.11
C THR A 216 -23.58 -5.08 -15.56
N ASP A 217 -22.88 -5.48 -14.50
CA ASP A 217 -22.93 -6.83 -13.91
C ASP A 217 -23.90 -6.97 -12.71
N HIS A 218 -24.67 -5.94 -12.38
CA HIS A 218 -25.76 -6.07 -11.42
C HIS A 218 -27.06 -6.47 -12.13
N PRO A 219 -27.53 -7.74 -12.03
CA PRO A 219 -28.91 -8.05 -12.39
C PRO A 219 -29.81 -7.17 -11.53
N ARG A 220 -30.75 -6.49 -12.16
CA ARG A 220 -31.80 -5.74 -11.45
C ARG A 220 -32.47 -6.71 -10.47
N PRO A 221 -32.63 -6.36 -9.19
CA PRO A 221 -33.50 -7.14 -8.32
C PRO A 221 -34.90 -7.15 -8.96
N ILE A 222 -35.39 -8.36 -9.26
CA ILE A 222 -36.79 -8.64 -9.59
C ILE A 222 -37.57 -8.62 -8.27
#